data_AF-A0A9X5YZV4-F1
#
_entry.id   AF-A0A9X5YZV4-F1
#
_cell.length_a   1.000
_cell.length_b   1.000
_cell.length_c   1.000
_cell.angle_alpha   90.00
_cell.angle_beta   90.00
_cell.angle_gamma   90.00
#
_symmetry.space_group_name_H-M   'P 1'
#
loop_
_entity.id
_entity.type
_entity.pdbx_description
1 polymer ?
#
loop_
_entity_poly.entity_id
_entity_poly.type
_entity_poly.pdbx_seq_one_letter_code
_entity_poly.pdbx_strand_id
1 'polypeptide(L)'
;MQALVGECARRGHETRPRDDGPSFELVIRSETIEVTVNEEKDKAARISDEDLAQLKYDWQRASPTTVLGWSGRLVMTLPSERRWADRKRWTLDSQLSSLLMTAESIADGRIAARAHAERVRIERRERWEQAVQEAREAYVVELNRGRLADQLQAQAHARDLRAYADAITARATTLDIEAERRAALDWAGWIRQEADRLDPLLVAGQLSYLTPDEVPPAKLGPFMPEGMSAYSPLDSQRRW
;
A
#
# COMPACT_ATOMS: atom_id res chain seq x y z
N MET A 1 9.57 33.64 -26.27
CA MET A 1 8.49 33.53 -25.28
C MET A 1 7.11 33.81 -25.85
N GLN A 2 6.84 34.93 -26.53
CA GLN A 2 5.50 35.20 -27.06
C GLN A 2 4.96 34.14 -28.04
N ALA A 3 5.82 33.57 -28.89
CA ALA A 3 5.40 32.52 -29.82
C ALA A 3 4.97 31.21 -29.13
N LEU A 4 5.67 30.83 -28.04
CA LEU A 4 5.29 29.70 -27.18
C LEU A 4 3.92 29.93 -26.53
N VAL A 5 3.69 31.11 -25.94
CA VAL A 5 2.41 31.47 -25.31
C VAL A 5 1.28 31.43 -26.34
N GLY A 6 1.53 31.95 -27.55
CA GLY A 6 0.55 31.92 -28.64
C GLY A 6 0.23 30.50 -29.14
N GLU A 7 1.25 29.65 -29.27
CA GLU A 7 1.06 28.23 -29.65
C GLU A 7 0.30 27.45 -28.56
N CYS A 8 0.63 27.67 -27.29
CA CYS A 8 -0.06 27.05 -26.16
C CYS A 8 -1.54 27.45 -26.13
N ALA A 9 -1.83 28.76 -26.24
CA ALA A 9 -3.19 29.27 -26.27
C ALA A 9 -4.01 28.68 -27.43
N ARG A 10 -3.40 28.52 -28.62
CA ARG A 10 -4.07 27.90 -29.78
C ARG A 10 -4.47 26.45 -29.52
N ARG A 11 -3.71 25.74 -28.71
CA ARG A 11 -3.96 24.34 -28.33
C ARG A 11 -4.78 24.19 -27.05
N GLY A 12 -5.18 25.31 -26.42
CA GLY A 12 -5.93 25.32 -25.16
C GLY A 12 -5.09 25.02 -23.91
N HIS A 13 -3.77 25.14 -24.01
CA HIS A 13 -2.84 24.94 -22.90
C HIS A 13 -2.49 26.28 -22.24
N GLU A 14 -2.18 26.25 -20.95
CA GLU A 14 -1.74 27.42 -20.20
C GLU A 14 -0.23 27.32 -19.91
N THR A 15 0.47 28.46 -19.97
CA THR A 15 1.89 28.58 -19.59
C THR A 15 1.99 29.38 -18.31
N ARG A 16 2.66 28.87 -17.29
CA ARG A 16 2.93 29.59 -16.04
C ARG A 16 4.42 29.78 -15.84
N PRO A 17 4.93 31.02 -15.68
CA PRO A 17 6.33 31.22 -15.31
C PRO A 17 6.57 30.68 -13.90
N ARG A 18 7.76 30.15 -13.62
CA ARG A 18 8.19 29.85 -12.25
C ARG A 18 9.09 30.98 -11.75
N ASP A 19 8.98 31.30 -10.46
CA ASP A 19 9.76 32.37 -9.83
C ASP A 19 11.21 31.97 -9.49
N ASP A 20 11.56 30.67 -9.60
CA ASP A 20 12.79 30.08 -9.08
C ASP A 20 13.82 29.63 -10.14
N GLY A 21 13.82 30.25 -11.32
CA GLY A 21 14.86 30.01 -12.33
C GLY A 21 14.37 30.20 -13.77
N PRO A 22 15.16 29.80 -14.78
CA PRO A 22 14.77 29.89 -16.17
C PRO A 22 13.86 28.69 -16.55
N SER A 23 12.77 28.47 -15.82
CA SER A 23 11.81 27.40 -16.08
C SER A 23 10.38 27.94 -16.12
N PHE A 24 9.51 27.19 -16.78
CA PHE A 24 8.08 27.47 -16.82
C PHE A 24 7.30 26.16 -16.80
N GLU A 25 6.03 26.25 -16.45
CA GLU A 25 5.12 25.13 -16.42
C GLU A 25 4.17 25.20 -17.62
N LEU A 26 3.98 24.07 -18.27
CA LEU A 26 2.88 23.83 -19.21
C LEU A 26 1.77 23.12 -18.46
N VAL A 27 0.63 23.78 -18.33
CA VAL A 27 -0.59 23.19 -17.79
C VAL A 27 -1.40 22.66 -18.97
N ILE A 28 -1.38 21.34 -19.10
CA ILE A 28 -2.09 20.60 -20.13
C ILE A 28 -3.22 19.83 -19.44
N ARG A 29 -4.46 20.31 -19.62
CA ARG A 29 -5.65 19.84 -18.92
C ARG A 29 -5.49 20.03 -17.40
N SER A 30 -5.16 18.96 -16.67
CA SER A 30 -4.94 18.96 -15.22
C SER A 30 -3.51 18.55 -14.84
N GLU A 31 -2.64 18.32 -15.82
CA GLU A 31 -1.25 17.96 -15.60
C GLU A 31 -0.35 19.17 -15.79
N THR A 32 0.60 19.32 -14.87
CA THR A 32 1.62 20.36 -14.92
C THR A 32 2.93 19.74 -15.37
N ILE A 33 3.49 20.24 -16.47
CA ILE A 33 4.74 19.78 -17.05
C ILE A 33 5.76 20.89 -16.93
N GLU A 34 6.78 20.64 -16.14
CA GLU A 34 7.91 21.55 -16.03
C GLU A 34 8.73 21.53 -17.34
N VAL A 35 9.03 22.71 -17.84
CA VAL A 35 9.93 22.93 -18.96
C VAL A 35 11.09 23.77 -18.48
N THR A 36 12.29 23.22 -18.57
CA THR A 36 13.52 23.95 -18.23
C THR A 36 14.04 24.65 -19.47
N VAL A 37 14.38 25.93 -19.35
CA VAL A 37 15.01 26.73 -20.40
C VAL A 37 16.45 27.03 -19.98
N ASN A 38 17.40 26.77 -20.86
CA ASN A 38 18.81 27.09 -20.63
C ASN A 38 19.41 27.73 -21.88
N GLU A 39 20.46 28.51 -21.70
CA GLU A 39 21.26 29.03 -22.81
C GLU A 39 22.51 28.16 -23.01
N GLU A 40 22.79 27.78 -24.25
CA GLU A 40 23.98 27.01 -24.60
C GLU A 40 25.24 27.89 -24.53
N LYS A 41 26.37 27.31 -24.10
CA LYS A 41 27.67 27.99 -24.09
C LYS A 41 28.54 27.46 -25.22
N ASP A 42 29.11 28.37 -26.01
CA ASP A 42 30.08 28.06 -27.06
C ASP A 42 31.51 28.32 -26.57
N LYS A 43 32.45 27.49 -27.04
CA LYS A 43 33.87 27.73 -26.84
C LYS A 43 34.31 28.85 -27.78
N ALA A 44 34.72 29.97 -27.22
CA ALA A 44 35.27 31.10 -27.96
C ALA A 44 36.77 31.24 -27.62
N ALA A 45 37.59 31.43 -28.64
CA ALA A 45 38.99 31.80 -28.45
C ALA A 45 39.04 33.30 -28.11
N ARG A 46 39.43 33.63 -26.88
CA ARG A 46 39.61 35.00 -26.42
C ARG A 46 41.04 35.17 -25.94
N ILE A 47 41.67 36.23 -26.39
CA ILE A 47 42.95 36.64 -25.85
C ILE A 47 42.65 37.45 -24.58
N SER A 48 43.26 37.09 -23.45
CA SER A 48 43.07 37.81 -22.20
C SER A 48 43.70 39.20 -22.31
N ASP A 49 43.05 40.21 -21.73
CA ASP A 49 43.62 41.57 -21.66
C ASP A 49 44.94 41.58 -20.86
N GLU A 50 45.09 40.66 -19.91
CA GLU A 50 46.33 40.44 -19.16
C GLU A 50 47.43 39.84 -20.05
N ASP A 51 47.10 38.87 -20.90
CA ASP A 51 48.05 38.27 -21.84
C ASP A 51 48.48 39.28 -22.91
N LEU A 52 47.59 40.20 -23.31
CA LEU A 52 47.92 41.32 -24.19
C LEU A 52 48.81 42.36 -23.49
N ALA A 53 48.57 42.64 -22.21
CA ALA A 53 49.36 43.58 -21.42
C ALA A 53 50.78 43.07 -21.09
N GLN A 54 51.00 41.76 -21.10
CA GLN A 54 52.31 41.13 -20.90
C GLN A 54 53.19 41.13 -22.17
N LEU A 55 52.65 41.51 -23.33
CA LEU A 55 53.42 41.60 -24.57
C LEU A 55 54.36 42.81 -24.50
N LYS A 56 55.67 42.53 -24.47
CA LYS A 56 56.72 43.57 -24.36
C LYS A 56 57.08 44.18 -25.71
N TYR A 57 56.83 43.45 -26.79
CA TYR A 57 57.12 43.87 -28.15
C TYR A 57 55.92 43.65 -29.07
N ASP A 58 55.79 44.54 -30.05
CA ASP A 58 54.75 44.64 -31.08
C ASP A 58 54.67 43.44 -32.04
N TRP A 59 55.71 42.61 -32.12
CA TRP A 59 55.71 41.36 -32.89
C TRP A 59 55.24 40.13 -32.08
N GLN A 60 55.14 40.23 -30.75
CA GLN A 60 54.71 39.10 -29.93
C GLN A 60 53.21 38.86 -30.10
N ARG A 61 52.84 37.58 -30.24
CA ARG A 61 51.45 37.14 -30.34
C ARG A 61 51.06 36.51 -29.01
N ALA A 62 50.00 37.02 -28.39
CA ALA A 62 49.39 36.33 -27.25
C ALA A 62 48.61 35.10 -27.74
N SER A 63 48.77 33.98 -27.03
CA SER A 63 48.07 32.73 -27.34
C SER A 63 46.60 32.86 -26.93
N PRO A 64 45.64 32.56 -27.83
CA PRO A 64 44.23 32.61 -27.47
C PRO A 64 43.90 31.57 -26.40
N THR A 65 43.25 32.00 -25.32
CA THR A 65 42.69 31.11 -24.31
C THR A 65 41.25 30.75 -24.68
N THR A 66 40.89 29.48 -24.55
CA THR A 66 39.51 29.05 -24.81
C THR A 66 38.63 29.37 -23.60
N VAL A 67 37.65 30.25 -23.77
CA VAL A 67 36.66 30.60 -22.76
C VAL A 67 35.27 30.14 -23.20
N LEU A 68 34.42 29.75 -22.24
CA LEU A 68 33.01 29.44 -22.50
C LEU A 68 32.20 30.73 -22.47
N GLY A 69 31.70 31.15 -23.62
CA GLY A 69 30.80 32.30 -23.77
C GLY A 69 29.35 31.85 -23.98
N TRP A 70 28.40 32.68 -23.54
CA TRP A 70 26.98 32.50 -23.84
C TRP A 70 26.74 32.64 -25.35
N SER A 71 26.07 31.67 -25.96
CA SER A 71 25.94 31.58 -27.43
C SER A 71 24.72 32.31 -28.02
N GLY A 72 23.81 32.78 -27.17
CA GLY A 72 22.50 33.31 -27.56
C GLY A 72 21.47 32.23 -27.94
N ARG A 73 21.85 30.94 -27.96
CA ARG A 73 20.97 29.84 -28.37
C ARG A 73 20.26 29.24 -27.17
N LEU A 74 18.93 29.27 -27.20
CA LEU A 74 18.10 28.68 -26.15
C LEU A 74 17.91 27.17 -26.36
N VAL A 75 17.82 26.46 -25.25
CA VAL A 75 17.54 25.03 -25.15
C VAL A 75 16.36 24.84 -24.19
N MET A 76 15.30 24.19 -24.66
CA MET A 76 14.18 23.76 -23.84
C MET A 76 14.28 22.26 -23.57
N THR A 77 14.05 21.84 -22.33
CA THR A 77 14.10 20.44 -21.90
C THR A 77 12.80 20.08 -21.18
N LEU A 78 12.19 18.95 -21.57
CA LEU A 78 11.04 18.37 -20.87
C LEU A 78 11.48 17.31 -19.84
N PRO A 79 10.60 16.88 -18.91
CA PRO A 79 10.96 15.91 -17.86
C PRO A 79 11.37 14.53 -18.37
N SER A 80 11.12 14.24 -19.65
CA SER A 80 11.61 13.03 -20.34
C SER A 80 13.07 13.14 -20.79
N GLU A 81 13.79 14.18 -20.36
CA GLU A 81 15.13 14.58 -20.81
C GLU A 81 15.23 14.92 -22.31
N ARG A 82 14.09 14.95 -23.00
CA ARG A 82 14.03 15.35 -24.40
C ARG A 82 14.29 16.85 -24.50
N ARG A 83 15.16 17.23 -25.45
CA ARG A 83 15.63 18.61 -25.62
C ARG A 83 15.36 19.16 -27.02
N TRP A 84 15.03 20.44 -27.09
CA TRP A 84 14.90 21.23 -28.32
C TRP A 84 15.78 22.46 -28.19
N ALA A 85 16.47 22.83 -29.27
CA ALA A 85 17.41 23.94 -29.25
C ALA A 85 17.44 24.66 -30.59
N ASP A 86 17.82 25.93 -30.56
CA ASP A 86 18.15 26.66 -31.79
C ASP A 86 19.38 26.04 -32.48
N ARG A 87 19.25 25.78 -33.78
CA ARG A 87 20.32 25.22 -34.61
C ARG A 87 20.34 25.92 -35.97
N LYS A 88 21.37 25.63 -36.78
CA LYS A 88 21.51 26.22 -38.12
C LYS A 88 20.36 25.86 -39.09
N ARG A 89 19.66 24.75 -38.87
CA ARG A 89 18.63 24.21 -39.78
C ARG A 89 17.19 24.39 -39.29
N TRP A 90 16.99 24.73 -38.02
CA TRP A 90 15.68 24.94 -37.43
C TRP A 90 15.78 25.91 -36.25
N THR A 91 14.68 26.57 -35.95
CA THR A 91 14.55 27.43 -34.77
C THR A 91 13.74 26.69 -33.72
N LEU A 92 13.90 27.08 -32.46
CA LEU A 92 13.07 26.60 -31.37
C LEU A 92 11.59 26.88 -31.64
N ASP A 93 11.30 28.01 -32.28
CA ASP A 93 9.95 28.41 -32.72
C ASP A 93 9.33 27.39 -33.69
N SER A 94 10.08 26.95 -34.70
CA SER A 94 9.59 25.93 -35.65
C SER A 94 9.45 24.53 -35.03
N GLN A 95 10.05 24.31 -33.86
CA GLN A 95 9.97 23.07 -33.10
C GLN A 95 8.91 23.08 -31.98
N LEU A 96 8.25 24.22 -31.72
CA LEU A 96 7.26 24.35 -30.65
C LEU A 96 6.13 23.33 -30.76
N SER A 97 5.64 23.07 -31.97
CA SER A 97 4.63 22.03 -32.21
C SER A 97 5.10 20.64 -31.74
N SER A 98 6.36 20.27 -32.05
CA SER A 98 6.94 18.99 -31.64
C SER A 98 7.15 18.90 -30.12
N LEU A 99 7.59 20.01 -29.50
CA LEU A 99 7.73 20.12 -28.06
C LEU A 99 6.37 19.92 -27.38
N LEU A 100 5.34 20.65 -27.82
CA LEU A 100 4.00 20.57 -27.23
C LEU A 100 3.34 19.22 -27.46
N MET A 101 3.50 18.58 -28.62
CA MET A 101 3.06 17.20 -28.82
C MET A 101 3.74 16.23 -27.84
N THR A 102 5.04 16.43 -27.56
CA THR A 102 5.73 15.59 -26.57
C THR A 102 5.23 15.87 -25.15
N ALA A 103 4.97 17.14 -24.81
CA ALA A 103 4.38 17.51 -23.53
C ALA A 103 2.96 16.91 -23.37
N GLU A 104 2.10 17.02 -24.39
CA GLU A 104 0.77 16.40 -24.43
C GLU A 104 0.86 14.88 -24.18
N SER A 105 1.78 14.19 -24.85
CA SER A 105 2.01 12.76 -24.64
C SER A 105 2.45 12.41 -23.21
N ILE A 106 3.28 13.25 -22.59
CA ILE A 106 3.66 13.08 -21.18
C ILE A 106 2.45 13.28 -20.26
N ALA A 107 1.61 14.30 -20.50
CA ALA A 107 0.38 14.53 -19.75
C ALA A 107 -0.58 13.34 -19.88
N ASP A 108 -0.79 12.83 -21.09
CA ASP A 108 -1.62 11.65 -21.35
C ASP A 108 -1.11 10.42 -20.58
N GLY A 109 0.21 10.18 -20.62
CA GLY A 109 0.84 9.10 -19.87
C GLY A 109 0.61 9.22 -18.36
N ARG A 110 0.75 10.43 -17.79
CA ARG A 110 0.52 10.68 -16.35
C ARG A 110 -0.95 10.48 -15.97
N ILE A 111 -1.90 10.96 -16.77
CA ILE A 111 -3.33 10.79 -16.54
C ILE A 111 -3.69 9.29 -16.60
N ALA A 112 -3.23 8.58 -17.63
CA ALA A 112 -3.47 7.15 -17.78
C ALA A 112 -2.87 6.34 -16.62
N ALA A 113 -1.65 6.68 -16.20
CA ALA A 113 -0.99 6.03 -15.06
C ALA A 113 -1.75 6.26 -13.75
N ARG A 114 -2.22 7.49 -13.48
CA ARG A 114 -3.02 7.79 -12.28
C ARG A 114 -4.35 7.03 -12.30
N ALA A 115 -5.05 7.04 -13.44
CA ALA A 115 -6.32 6.31 -13.60
C ALA A 115 -6.13 4.79 -13.43
N HIS A 116 -5.04 4.23 -13.97
CA HIS A 116 -4.73 2.81 -13.79
C HIS A 116 -4.38 2.48 -12.34
N ALA A 117 -3.53 3.29 -11.69
CA ALA A 117 -3.18 3.11 -10.29
C ALA A 117 -4.42 3.17 -9.37
N GLU A 118 -5.37 4.05 -9.66
CA GLU A 118 -6.62 4.13 -8.92
C GLU A 118 -7.49 2.88 -9.09
N ARG A 119 -7.66 2.40 -10.34
CA ARG A 119 -8.38 1.15 -10.61
C ARG A 119 -7.77 -0.03 -9.87
N VAL A 120 -6.43 -0.17 -9.92
CA VAL A 120 -5.71 -1.25 -9.22
C VAL A 120 -5.89 -1.15 -7.71
N ARG A 121 -5.91 0.06 -7.14
CA ARG A 121 -6.17 0.25 -5.70
C ARG A 121 -7.58 -0.16 -5.30
N ILE A 122 -8.59 0.22 -6.10
CA ILE A 122 -9.99 -0.15 -5.87
C ILE A 122 -10.16 -1.66 -5.95
N GLU A 123 -9.70 -2.29 -7.05
CA GLU A 123 -9.80 -3.74 -7.25
C GLU A 123 -9.10 -4.52 -6.13
N ARG A 124 -7.92 -4.06 -5.69
CA ARG A 124 -7.20 -4.70 -4.58
C ARG A 124 -7.94 -4.55 -3.25
N ARG A 125 -8.58 -3.41 -3.01
CA ARG A 125 -9.43 -3.19 -1.83
C ARG A 125 -10.63 -4.12 -1.84
N GLU A 126 -11.36 -4.18 -2.95
CA GLU A 126 -12.55 -5.05 -3.09
C GLU A 126 -12.20 -6.51 -2.87
N ARG A 127 -11.11 -6.99 -3.49
CA ARG A 127 -10.61 -8.37 -3.28
C ARG A 127 -10.24 -8.64 -1.82
N TRP A 128 -9.61 -7.67 -1.17
CA TRP A 128 -9.24 -7.79 0.23
C TRP A 128 -10.48 -7.82 1.14
N GLU A 129 -11.48 -6.98 0.89
CA GLU A 129 -12.72 -6.96 1.65
C GLU A 129 -13.46 -8.30 1.53
N GLN A 130 -13.56 -8.86 0.32
CA GLN A 130 -14.11 -10.19 0.09
C GLN A 130 -13.34 -11.27 0.86
N ALA A 131 -12.01 -11.28 0.74
CA ALA A 131 -11.17 -12.24 1.45
C ALA A 131 -11.33 -12.16 2.98
N VAL A 132 -11.50 -10.94 3.54
CA VAL A 132 -11.75 -10.77 4.98
C VAL A 132 -13.11 -11.34 5.40
N GLN A 133 -14.15 -11.20 4.58
CA GLN A 133 -15.46 -11.79 4.87
C GLN A 133 -15.41 -13.32 4.82
N GLU A 134 -14.81 -13.89 3.77
CA GLU A 134 -14.62 -15.33 3.65
C GLU A 134 -13.80 -15.89 4.83
N ALA A 135 -12.74 -15.19 5.22
CA ALA A 135 -11.93 -15.55 6.39
C ALA A 135 -12.73 -15.50 7.70
N ARG A 136 -13.65 -14.53 7.86
CA ARG A 136 -14.55 -14.45 9.03
C ARG A 136 -15.49 -15.64 9.08
N GLU A 137 -16.12 -15.98 7.96
CA GLU A 137 -17.02 -17.14 7.87
C GLU A 137 -16.26 -18.44 8.20
N ALA A 138 -15.08 -18.64 7.62
CA ALA A 138 -14.25 -19.80 7.90
C ALA A 138 -13.82 -19.87 9.37
N TYR A 139 -13.43 -18.75 9.97
CA TYR A 139 -13.10 -18.67 11.39
C TYR A 139 -14.29 -19.06 12.28
N VAL A 140 -15.48 -18.55 11.99
CA VAL A 140 -16.70 -18.84 12.76
C VAL A 140 -17.05 -20.33 12.70
N VAL A 141 -16.89 -20.96 11.53
CA VAL A 141 -17.08 -22.40 11.38
C VAL A 141 -16.09 -23.18 12.24
N GLU A 142 -14.80 -22.83 12.17
CA GLU A 142 -13.76 -23.53 12.94
C GLU A 142 -13.91 -23.33 14.45
N LEU A 143 -14.29 -22.13 14.88
CA LEU A 143 -14.62 -21.83 16.27
C LEU A 143 -15.74 -22.74 16.80
N ASN A 144 -16.83 -22.87 16.04
CA ASN A 144 -17.95 -23.70 16.45
C ASN A 144 -17.64 -25.20 16.39
N ARG A 145 -16.75 -25.65 15.49
CA ARG A 145 -16.23 -27.03 15.48
C ARG A 145 -15.44 -27.33 16.75
N GLY A 146 -14.54 -26.44 17.15
CA GLY A 146 -13.79 -26.58 18.41
C GLY A 146 -14.72 -26.65 19.61
N ARG A 147 -15.68 -25.72 19.70
CA ARG A 147 -16.70 -25.71 20.77
C ARG A 147 -17.52 -27.00 20.82
N LEU A 148 -17.92 -27.53 19.67
CA LEU A 148 -18.66 -28.79 19.60
C LEU A 148 -17.83 -29.96 20.14
N ALA A 149 -16.55 -30.04 19.77
CA ALA A 149 -15.65 -31.07 20.26
C ALA A 149 -15.50 -31.00 21.79
N ASP A 150 -15.27 -29.79 22.33
CA ASP A 150 -15.16 -29.56 23.77
C ASP A 150 -16.46 -29.92 24.51
N GLN A 151 -17.61 -29.54 23.95
CA GLN A 151 -18.92 -29.87 24.52
C GLN A 151 -19.18 -31.37 24.52
N LEU A 152 -18.83 -32.10 23.46
CA LEU A 152 -18.97 -33.56 23.42
C LEU A 152 -18.11 -34.23 24.50
N GLN A 153 -16.88 -33.76 24.70
CA GLN A 153 -15.99 -34.27 25.75
C GLN A 153 -16.54 -33.99 27.15
N ALA A 154 -16.97 -32.76 27.42
CA ALA A 154 -17.54 -32.37 28.71
C ALA A 154 -18.83 -33.14 29.02
N GLN A 155 -19.70 -33.31 28.02
CA GLN A 155 -20.94 -34.08 28.13
C GLN A 155 -20.67 -35.56 28.40
N ALA A 156 -19.67 -36.16 27.74
CA ALA A 156 -19.25 -37.53 28.00
C ALA A 156 -18.74 -37.69 29.43
N HIS A 157 -17.88 -36.78 29.89
CA HIS A 157 -17.35 -36.81 31.24
C HIS A 157 -18.44 -36.66 32.31
N ALA A 158 -19.40 -35.75 32.13
CA ALA A 158 -20.55 -35.61 33.02
C ALA A 158 -21.40 -36.90 33.06
N ARG A 159 -21.59 -37.58 31.91
CA ARG A 159 -22.29 -38.88 31.86
C ARG A 159 -21.55 -39.94 32.68
N ASP A 160 -20.22 -40.02 32.54
CA ASP A 160 -19.41 -41.00 33.27
C ASP A 160 -19.43 -40.76 34.79
N LEU A 161 -19.39 -39.49 35.21
CA LEU A 161 -19.54 -39.12 36.63
C LEU A 161 -20.89 -39.55 37.20
N ARG A 162 -22.00 -39.33 36.46
CA ARG A 162 -23.33 -39.78 36.88
C ARG A 162 -23.41 -41.30 36.97
N ALA A 163 -22.88 -42.03 35.98
CA ALA A 163 -22.84 -43.48 36.00
C ALA A 163 -22.04 -44.02 37.19
N TYR A 164 -20.91 -43.39 37.53
CA TYR A 164 -20.13 -43.76 38.70
C TYR A 164 -20.86 -43.47 40.02
N ALA A 165 -21.55 -42.33 40.13
CA ALA A 165 -22.37 -41.99 41.29
C ALA A 165 -23.52 -43.00 41.50
N ASP A 166 -24.14 -43.46 40.40
CA ASP A 166 -25.17 -44.51 40.44
C ASP A 166 -24.60 -45.85 40.90
N ALA A 167 -23.40 -46.22 40.45
CA ALA A 167 -22.71 -47.41 40.92
C ALA A 167 -22.35 -47.34 42.42
N ILE A 168 -21.90 -46.17 42.92
CA ILE A 168 -21.67 -45.94 44.36
C ILE A 168 -22.98 -46.08 45.14
N THR A 169 -24.06 -45.49 44.62
CA THR A 169 -25.40 -45.56 45.24
C THR A 169 -25.86 -47.02 45.34
N ALA A 170 -25.68 -47.81 44.28
CA ALA A 170 -25.99 -49.24 44.28
C ALA A 170 -25.12 -50.01 45.29
N ARG A 171 -23.82 -49.74 45.36
CA ARG A 171 -22.92 -50.37 46.34
C ARG A 171 -23.28 -50.01 47.79
N ALA A 172 -23.72 -48.78 48.04
CA ALA A 172 -24.15 -48.36 49.37
C ALA A 172 -25.35 -49.16 49.88
N THR A 173 -26.22 -49.69 48.99
CA THR A 173 -27.36 -50.52 49.42
C THR A 173 -26.93 -51.82 50.10
N THR A 174 -25.74 -52.33 49.77
CA THR A 174 -25.18 -53.58 50.29
C THR A 174 -24.20 -53.39 51.45
N LEU A 175 -24.06 -52.18 51.99
CA LEU A 175 -23.25 -51.91 53.19
C LEU A 175 -24.11 -52.11 54.44
N ASP A 176 -23.60 -52.85 55.43
CA ASP A 176 -24.30 -53.10 56.68
C ASP A 176 -24.12 -51.97 57.70
N ILE A 177 -23.02 -51.22 57.60
CA ILE A 177 -22.68 -50.12 58.51
C ILE A 177 -23.36 -48.84 58.01
N GLU A 178 -24.30 -48.32 58.78
CA GLU A 178 -25.09 -47.14 58.41
C GLU A 178 -24.22 -45.88 58.18
N ALA A 179 -23.18 -45.69 58.98
CA ALA A 179 -22.26 -44.57 58.81
C ALA A 179 -21.53 -44.62 57.45
N GLU A 180 -21.09 -45.80 57.02
CA GLU A 180 -20.43 -46.01 55.72
C GLU A 180 -21.43 -45.85 54.57
N ARG A 181 -22.64 -46.38 54.72
CA ARG A 181 -23.75 -46.19 53.77
C ARG A 181 -24.01 -44.70 53.55
N ARG A 182 -24.12 -43.92 54.62
CA ARG A 182 -24.38 -42.47 54.55
C ARG A 182 -23.25 -41.72 53.87
N ALA A 183 -22.00 -41.99 54.26
CA ALA A 183 -20.83 -41.35 53.63
C ALA A 183 -20.74 -41.65 52.12
N ALA A 184 -21.04 -42.87 51.70
CA ALA A 184 -21.07 -43.24 50.28
C ALA A 184 -22.18 -42.50 49.50
N LEU A 185 -23.37 -42.36 50.09
CA LEU A 185 -24.48 -41.61 49.48
C LEU A 185 -24.16 -40.11 49.36
N ASP A 186 -23.56 -39.52 50.39
CA ASP A 186 -23.15 -38.11 50.36
C ASP A 186 -22.09 -37.87 49.27
N TRP A 187 -21.12 -38.77 49.12
CA TRP A 187 -20.12 -38.72 48.05
C TRP A 187 -20.75 -38.84 46.66
N ALA A 188 -21.69 -39.79 46.47
CA ALA A 188 -22.44 -39.89 45.21
C ALA A 188 -23.26 -38.63 44.91
N GLY A 189 -23.83 -37.99 45.95
CA GLY A 189 -24.53 -36.71 45.82
C GLY A 189 -23.62 -35.59 45.34
N TRP A 190 -22.42 -35.47 45.92
CA TRP A 190 -21.41 -34.51 45.49
C TRP A 190 -20.97 -34.73 44.04
N ILE A 191 -20.70 -35.98 43.64
CA ILE A 191 -20.31 -36.31 42.25
C ILE A 191 -21.40 -35.88 41.25
N ARG A 192 -22.69 -36.08 41.58
CA ARG A 192 -23.79 -35.63 40.70
C ARG A 192 -23.82 -34.12 40.52
N GLN A 193 -23.61 -33.36 41.60
CA GLN A 193 -23.53 -31.90 41.52
C GLN A 193 -22.35 -31.45 40.65
N GLU A 194 -21.21 -32.12 40.77
CA GLU A 194 -20.04 -31.84 39.94
C GLU A 194 -20.29 -32.19 38.46
N ALA A 195 -20.99 -33.30 38.19
CA ALA A 195 -21.40 -33.66 36.84
C ALA A 195 -22.32 -32.59 36.22
N ASP A 196 -23.28 -32.07 36.99
CA ASP A 196 -24.18 -31.00 36.53
C ASP A 196 -23.43 -29.69 36.27
N ARG A 197 -22.40 -29.37 37.06
CA ARG A 197 -21.54 -28.20 36.83
C ARG A 197 -20.75 -28.27 35.52
N LEU A 198 -20.38 -29.48 35.10
CA LEU A 198 -19.59 -29.73 33.89
C LEU A 198 -20.44 -29.99 32.65
N ASP A 199 -21.72 -30.32 32.81
CA ASP A 199 -22.59 -30.68 31.69
C ASP A 199 -22.97 -29.45 30.85
N PRO A 200 -22.50 -29.33 29.61
CA PRO A 200 -22.82 -28.19 28.76
C PRO A 200 -24.32 -28.12 28.41
N LEU A 201 -25.07 -29.23 28.52
CA LEU A 201 -26.51 -29.25 28.26
C LEU A 201 -27.32 -28.48 29.30
N LEU A 202 -26.76 -28.25 30.49
CA LEU A 202 -27.41 -27.47 31.55
C LEU A 202 -27.16 -25.96 31.42
N VAL A 203 -26.27 -25.55 30.50
CA VAL A 203 -25.95 -24.14 30.25
C VAL A 203 -26.57 -23.71 28.92
N ALA A 204 -27.84 -23.28 28.96
CA ALA A 204 -28.61 -22.93 27.75
C ALA A 204 -27.89 -21.95 26.80
N GLY A 205 -27.13 -20.99 27.34
CA GLY A 205 -26.36 -20.02 26.55
C GLY A 205 -25.21 -20.63 25.73
N GLN A 206 -24.81 -21.87 25.99
CA GLN A 206 -23.80 -22.59 25.22
C GLN A 206 -24.39 -23.41 24.07
N LEU A 207 -25.70 -23.61 24.04
CA LEU A 207 -26.42 -24.44 23.06
C LEU A 207 -26.87 -23.63 21.83
N SER A 208 -25.99 -22.76 21.35
CA SER A 208 -26.22 -21.96 20.15
C SER A 208 -24.96 -21.86 19.29
N TYR A 209 -25.20 -21.60 18.01
CA TYR A 209 -24.16 -21.24 17.08
C TYR A 209 -23.62 -19.86 17.45
N LEU A 210 -22.31 -19.77 17.71
CA LEU A 210 -21.67 -18.53 18.13
C LEU A 210 -21.18 -17.76 16.92
N THR A 211 -21.68 -16.54 16.75
CA THR A 211 -21.23 -15.56 15.75
C THR A 211 -20.73 -14.33 16.49
N PRO A 212 -19.42 -14.21 16.76
CA PRO A 212 -18.88 -13.01 17.39
C PRO A 212 -19.12 -11.78 16.51
N ASP A 213 -19.61 -10.69 17.10
CA ASP A 213 -19.82 -9.42 16.39
C ASP A 213 -18.50 -8.86 15.83
N GLU A 214 -17.43 -9.01 16.62
CA GLU A 214 -16.09 -8.58 16.24
C GLU A 214 -15.11 -9.76 16.32
N VAL A 215 -14.37 -9.97 15.23
CA VAL A 215 -13.25 -10.92 15.16
C VAL A 215 -11.97 -10.13 14.93
N PRO A 216 -10.98 -10.21 15.83
CA PRO A 216 -9.74 -9.46 15.68
C PRO A 216 -8.96 -9.96 14.45
N PRO A 217 -8.28 -9.07 13.69
CA PRO A 217 -7.54 -9.45 12.48
C PRO A 217 -6.52 -10.58 12.70
N ALA A 218 -5.89 -10.64 13.87
CA ALA A 218 -4.95 -11.70 14.24
C ALA A 218 -5.55 -13.12 14.16
N LYS A 219 -6.86 -13.26 14.41
CA LYS A 219 -7.56 -14.56 14.34
C LYS A 219 -8.00 -14.92 12.92
N LEU A 220 -8.13 -13.93 12.05
CA LEU A 220 -8.47 -14.12 10.64
C LEU A 220 -7.25 -14.52 9.80
N GLY A 221 -6.04 -14.15 10.23
CA GLY A 221 -4.79 -14.41 9.51
C GLY A 221 -4.64 -15.84 8.93
N PRO A 222 -4.89 -16.92 9.72
CA PRO A 222 -4.81 -18.29 9.21
C PRO A 222 -5.82 -18.66 8.11
N PHE A 223 -6.90 -17.88 7.99
CA PHE A 223 -7.97 -18.08 7.00
C PHE A 223 -7.89 -17.09 5.82
N MET A 224 -6.92 -16.17 5.85
CA MET A 224 -6.67 -15.28 4.73
C MET A 224 -5.99 -16.04 3.58
N PRO A 225 -6.28 -15.68 2.32
CA PRO A 225 -5.54 -16.19 1.17
C PRO A 225 -4.04 -15.91 1.28
N GLU A 226 -3.22 -16.78 0.67
CA GLU A 226 -1.76 -16.60 0.67
C GLU A 226 -1.35 -15.22 0.16
N GLY A 227 -0.43 -14.58 0.90
CA GLY A 227 0.05 -13.25 0.60
C GLY A 227 -0.88 -12.11 1.01
N MET A 228 -2.09 -12.36 1.50
CA MET A 228 -2.97 -11.31 2.06
C MET A 228 -2.87 -11.20 3.58
N SER A 229 -2.99 -9.96 4.08
CA SER A 229 -3.00 -9.67 5.52
C SER A 229 -4.39 -9.19 5.94
N ALA A 230 -4.89 -9.65 7.08
CA ALA A 230 -6.17 -9.19 7.64
C ALA A 230 -6.10 -7.73 8.16
N TYR A 231 -4.91 -7.14 8.27
CA TYR A 231 -4.73 -5.78 8.81
C TYR A 231 -4.91 -4.68 7.78
N SER A 232 -4.52 -4.91 6.53
CA SER A 232 -4.64 -3.89 5.49
C SER A 232 -4.54 -4.49 4.08
N PRO A 233 -5.30 -3.95 3.10
CA PRO A 233 -5.21 -4.34 1.70
C PRO A 233 -3.84 -4.06 1.08
N LEU A 234 -3.07 -3.14 1.66
CA LEU A 234 -1.76 -2.73 1.16
C LEU A 234 -0.61 -3.51 1.79
N ASP A 235 -0.83 -4.14 2.93
CA ASP A 235 0.19 -4.76 3.78
C ASP A 235 0.46 -6.23 3.40
N SER A 236 0.17 -6.58 2.15
CA SER A 236 0.34 -7.92 1.56
C SER A 236 1.81 -8.35 1.42
N GLN A 237 2.74 -7.64 2.07
CA GLN A 237 4.16 -7.96 2.11
C GLN A 237 4.75 -7.62 3.47
N ARG A 238 4.81 -8.63 4.36
CA ARG A 238 5.70 -8.78 5.53
C ARG A 238 5.31 -10.12 6.18
N ARG A 239 6.12 -11.15 6.32
CA ARG A 239 7.58 -11.34 6.33
C ARG A 239 7.86 -12.82 5.96
N TRP A 240 9.00 -13.06 5.30
CA TRP A 240 9.65 -14.36 5.24
C TRP A 240 10.43 -14.57 6.55
#